data_AF-A0A958JRK6-F1
#
_entry.id   AF-A0A958JRK6-F1
#
_cell.length_a   1.000
_cell.length_b   1.000
_cell.length_c   1.000
_cell.angle_alpha   90.00
_cell.angle_beta   90.00
_cell.angle_gamma   90.00
#
_symmetry.space_group_name_H-M   'P 1'
#
loop_
_entity.id
_entity.type
_entity.pdbx_description
1 polymer ?
#
loop_
_entity_poly.entity_id
_entity_poly.type
_entity_poly.pdbx_seq_one_letter_code
_entity_poly.pdbx_strand_id
1 'polypeptide(L)'
;MPSRGDRAKLELVKECERCGITTVDQERGAISKNRGEPLRTLNTYRRQLNGKVIFGQNAIVIEGAGQELSVADVGEFRTRK
;
A
#
# COMPACT_ATOMS: atom_id res chain seq x y z
N MET A 1 -10.32 -21.79 -19.33
CA MET A 1 -11.44 -21.58 -18.38
C MET A 1 -10.83 -21.64 -16.99
N PRO A 2 -10.56 -20.53 -16.29
CA PRO A 2 -10.05 -20.63 -14.93
C PRO A 2 -11.14 -21.25 -14.06
N SER A 3 -10.78 -22.37 -13.43
CA SER A 3 -11.60 -23.19 -12.57
C SER A 3 -11.91 -22.47 -11.25
N ARG A 4 -13.01 -22.85 -10.59
CA ARG A 4 -13.57 -22.28 -9.35
C ARG A 4 -12.67 -22.43 -8.08
N GLY A 5 -11.37 -22.18 -8.16
CA GLY A 5 -10.38 -22.44 -7.10
C GLY A 5 -9.35 -21.32 -6.86
N ASP A 6 -9.38 -20.22 -7.62
CA ASP A 6 -8.33 -19.18 -7.57
C ASP A 6 -8.59 -18.18 -6.44
N ARG A 7 -8.41 -18.63 -5.19
CA ARG A 7 -8.49 -17.77 -4.01
C ARG A 7 -7.08 -17.44 -3.53
N ALA A 8 -6.64 -16.20 -3.78
CA ALA A 8 -5.46 -15.66 -3.12
C ALA A 8 -5.83 -15.10 -1.74
N LYS A 9 -5.02 -15.41 -0.72
CA LYS A 9 -5.18 -14.83 0.62
C LYS A 9 -3.98 -13.96 0.94
N LEU A 10 -4.27 -12.73 1.33
CA LEU A 10 -3.29 -11.72 1.71
C LEU A 10 -3.41 -11.42 3.21
N GLU A 11 -2.29 -11.45 3.91
CA GLU A 11 -2.23 -11.05 5.31
C GLU A 11 -1.56 -9.68 5.43
N LEU A 12 -2.23 -8.73 6.10
CA LEU A 12 -1.64 -7.44 6.43
C LEU A 12 -0.63 -7.60 7.56
N VAL A 13 0.63 -7.22 7.30
CA VAL A 13 1.74 -7.44 8.22
C VAL A 13 2.11 -6.17 8.98
N LYS A 14 2.14 -5.03 8.29
CA LYS A 14 2.57 -3.77 8.90
C LYS A 14 2.07 -2.55 8.14
N GLU A 15 1.94 -1.47 8.89
CA GLU A 15 1.73 -0.13 8.38
C GLU A 15 2.89 0.32 7.47
N CYS A 16 2.58 1.01 6.37
CA CYS A 16 3.60 1.53 5.46
C CYS A 16 3.95 2.98 5.81
N GLU A 17 5.11 3.16 6.44
CA GLU A 17 5.73 4.47 6.64
C GLU A 17 6.17 5.05 5.31
N ARG A 18 5.82 6.31 5.04
CA ARG A 18 6.17 6.97 3.78
C ARG A 18 7.51 7.67 3.89
N CYS A 19 8.43 7.29 3.01
CA CYS A 19 9.73 7.90 2.83
C CYS A 19 9.72 8.94 1.68
N GLY A 20 10.87 9.59 1.47
CA GLY A 20 11.06 10.64 0.46
C GLY A 20 10.81 10.22 -1.00
N ILE A 21 10.66 8.92 -1.30
CA ILE A 21 10.37 8.44 -2.66
C ILE A 21 9.06 9.04 -3.20
N THR A 22 8.08 9.30 -2.34
CA THR A 22 6.80 9.87 -2.78
C THR A 22 6.90 11.32 -3.27
N THR A 23 8.03 11.99 -3.06
CA THR A 23 8.27 13.36 -3.53
C THR A 23 8.91 13.40 -4.92
N VAL A 24 9.25 12.25 -5.50
CA VAL A 24 9.78 12.15 -6.86
C VAL A 24 8.64 12.30 -7.86
N ASP A 25 8.79 13.24 -8.80
CA ASP A 25 7.92 13.37 -9.96
C ASP A 25 8.16 12.16 -10.88
N GLN A 26 7.12 11.33 -11.06
CA GLN A 26 7.22 10.09 -11.83
C GLN A 26 7.39 10.31 -13.33
N GLU A 27 6.95 11.45 -13.88
CA GLU A 27 7.14 11.76 -15.30
C GLU A 27 8.59 12.19 -15.58
N ARG A 28 9.17 12.93 -14.64
CA ARG A 28 10.49 13.56 -14.81
C ARG A 28 11.64 12.79 -14.17
N GLY A 29 11.33 11.84 -13.29
CA GLY A 29 12.32 11.09 -12.50
C GLY A 29 13.14 11.96 -11.53
N ALA A 30 12.69 13.18 -11.26
CA ALA A 30 13.40 14.16 -10.43
C ALA A 30 12.62 14.42 -9.14
N ILE A 31 13.34 14.77 -8.07
CA ILE A 31 12.69 15.24 -6.83
C ILE A 31 11.88 16.48 -7.16
N SER A 32 10.61 16.47 -6.80
CA SER A 32 9.69 17.57 -7.07
C SER A 32 10.21 18.87 -6.46
N LYS A 33 10.06 19.97 -7.21
CA LYS A 33 10.35 21.32 -6.71
C LYS A 33 9.41 21.73 -5.58
N ASN A 34 8.31 21.01 -5.39
CA ASN A 34 7.36 21.23 -4.31
C ASN A 34 7.93 20.70 -3.00
N ARG A 35 8.61 21.59 -2.26
CA ARG A 35 9.23 21.45 -0.93
C ARG A 35 8.72 20.29 -0.03
N GLY A 36 9.06 19.05 -0.36
CA GLY A 36 8.68 17.87 0.44
C GLY A 36 7.20 17.46 0.35
N GLU A 37 6.44 17.92 -0.64
CA GLU A 37 5.10 17.37 -0.91
C GLU A 37 5.22 16.03 -1.64
N PRO A 38 4.36 15.04 -1.33
CA PRO A 38 3.13 15.11 -0.51
C PRO A 38 3.32 14.84 0.99
N LEU A 39 4.55 14.61 1.45
CA LEU A 39 4.81 14.22 2.85
C LEU A 39 4.40 15.31 3.84
N ARG A 40 4.63 16.59 3.50
CA ARG A 40 4.23 17.71 4.37
C ARG A 40 2.72 17.74 4.59
N THR A 41 1.92 17.54 3.53
CA THR A 41 0.47 17.43 3.64
C THR A 41 0.05 16.19 4.43
N LEU A 42 0.64 15.02 4.15
CA LEU A 42 0.32 13.80 4.91
C LEU A 42 0.66 13.93 6.40
N ASN A 43 1.68 14.71 6.75
CA ASN A 43 2.08 14.95 8.13
C ASN A 43 1.03 15.70 8.96
N THR A 44 0.10 16.42 8.32
CA THR A 44 -0.93 17.18 9.07
C THR A 44 -2.05 16.30 9.60
N TYR A 45 -2.30 15.12 9.01
CA TYR A 45 -3.46 14.29 9.34
C TYR A 45 -3.22 12.78 9.39
N ARG A 46 -2.06 12.28 8.91
CA ARG A 46 -1.68 10.85 8.96
C ARG A 46 -0.43 10.56 9.76
N ARG A 47 -0.04 11.49 10.62
CA ARG A 47 1.08 11.32 11.55
C ARG A 47 0.62 10.51 12.77
N GLN A 48 1.27 9.38 12.99
CA GLN A 48 1.06 8.52 14.17
C GLN A 48 1.80 9.08 15.39
N LEU A 49 1.47 8.56 16.58
CA LEU A 49 2.11 8.96 17.85
C LEU A 49 3.63 8.75 17.87
N ASN A 50 4.13 7.77 17.11
CA ASN A 50 5.56 7.52 16.93
C ASN A 50 6.26 8.51 15.99
N GLY A 51 5.55 9.56 15.54
CA GLY A 51 6.07 10.60 14.66
C GLY A 51 6.11 10.23 13.17
N LYS A 52 5.76 9.00 12.81
CA LYS A 52 5.80 8.49 11.44
C LYS A 52 4.53 8.81 10.68
N VAL A 53 4.68 9.10 9.39
CA VAL A 53 3.55 9.31 8.48
C VAL A 53 3.19 7.98 7.84
N ILE A 54 1.98 7.48 8.14
CA ILE A 54 1.52 6.19 7.63
C ILE A 54 0.55 6.40 6.47
N PHE A 55 0.79 5.71 5.36
CA PHE A 55 -0.17 5.68 4.25
C PHE A 55 -0.11 4.30 3.58
N GLY A 56 -1.15 3.48 3.77
CA GLY A 56 -1.22 2.12 3.22
C GLY A 56 -0.71 1.03 4.17
N GLN A 57 -0.83 -0.21 3.72
CA GLN A 57 -0.50 -1.42 4.47
C GLN A 57 0.35 -2.34 3.60
N ASN A 58 1.35 -2.98 4.19
CA ASN A 58 2.11 -4.03 3.53
C ASN A 58 1.42 -5.37 3.81
N ALA A 59 1.23 -6.16 2.77
CA ALA A 59 0.62 -7.48 2.85
C ALA A 59 1.55 -8.54 2.27
N ILE A 60 1.40 -9.78 2.73
CA ILE A 60 2.08 -10.96 2.19
C ILE A 60 1.06 -11.97 1.69
N VAL A 61 1.42 -12.73 0.65
CA VAL A 61 0.62 -13.86 0.17
C VAL A 61 0.80 -15.02 1.15
N ILE A 62 -0.30 -15.47 1.75
CA ILE A 62 -0.32 -16.65 2.63
C ILE A 62 -0.93 -17.88 1.95
N GLU A 63 -1.68 -17.69 0.87
CA GLU A 63 -2.27 -18.76 0.06
C GLU A 63 -2.52 -18.26 -1.38
N GLY A 64 -2.47 -19.16 -2.36
CA GLY A 64 -2.71 -18.82 -3.77
C GLY A 64 -1.51 -18.16 -4.46
N ALA A 65 -0.28 -18.54 -4.10
CA ALA A 65 0.90 -18.10 -4.84
C ALA A 65 0.83 -18.55 -6.31
N GLY A 66 1.14 -17.64 -7.24
CA GLY A 66 1.01 -17.88 -8.69
C GLY A 66 -0.39 -17.61 -9.24
N GLN A 67 -1.35 -17.23 -8.40
CA GLN A 67 -2.65 -16.76 -8.85
C GLN A 67 -2.57 -15.33 -9.38
N GLU A 68 -3.39 -15.03 -10.38
CA GLU A 68 -3.50 -13.72 -10.99
C GLU A 68 -4.71 -12.98 -10.43
N LEU A 69 -4.52 -11.71 -10.04
CA LEU A 69 -5.60 -10.83 -9.61
C LEU A 69 -5.89 -9.81 -10.70
N SER A 70 -7.17 -9.67 -11.04
CA SER A 70 -7.68 -8.74 -12.04
C SER A 70 -8.47 -7.61 -11.41
N VAL A 71 -8.54 -6.48 -12.12
CA VAL A 71 -9.45 -5.40 -11.74
C VAL A 71 -10.89 -5.94 -11.76
N ALA A 72 -11.66 -5.59 -10.73
CA ALA A 72 -13.02 -6.07 -10.45
C ALA A 72 -13.12 -7.45 -9.74
N ASP A 73 -12.00 -8.07 -9.38
CA ASP A 73 -12.03 -9.21 -8.46
C ASP A 73 -12.61 -8.79 -7.09
N VAL A 74 -13.46 -9.66 -6.54
CA VAL A 74 -14.12 -9.42 -5.26
C VAL A 74 -13.34 -10.11 -4.14
N GLY A 75 -13.00 -9.36 -3.11
CA GLY A 75 -12.34 -9.86 -1.90
C GLY A 75 -13.22 -9.71 -0.66
N GLU A 76 -12.97 -10.53 0.35
CA GLU A 76 -13.49 -10.34 1.70
C GLU A 76 -12.37 -9.85 2.62
N PHE A 77 -12.66 -8.86 3.47
CA PHE A 77 -11.73 -8.40 4.50
C PHE A 77 -12.11 -9.00 5.84
N ARG A 78 -11.15 -9.64 6.51
CA ARG A 78 -11.32 -10.19 7.86
C ARG A 78 -10.25 -9.61 8.77
N THR A 79 -10.66 -9.02 9.88
CA THR A 79 -9.74 -8.61 10.93
C THR A 79 -9.41 -9.84 11.79
N ARG A 80 -8.13 -10.03 12.10
CA ARG A 80 -7.77 -10.90 13.23
C ARG A 80 -8.04 -10.10 14.51
N LYS A 81 -8.81 -10.67 15.45
CA LYS A 81 -8.92 -10.15 16.81
C LYS A 81 -7.63 -10.39 17.57
#